data_AF-A0A2W2BX37-F1
#
_entry.id   AF-A0A2W2BX37-F1
#
_cell.length_a   1.000
_cell.length_b   1.000
_cell.length_c   1.000
_cell.angle_alpha   90.00
_cell.angle_beta   90.00
_cell.angle_gamma   90.00
#
_symmetry.space_group_name_H-M   'P 1'
#
loop_
_entity.id
_entity.type
_entity.pdbx_description
1 polymer ?
#
loop_
_entity_poly.entity_id
_entity_poly.type
_entity_poly.pdbx_seq_one_letter_code
_entity_poly.pdbx_strand_id
1 'polypeptide(L)'
;MSGGRPQRRGPRDARRRTGRRHPAAGDPTRRPPAPRPTDGRAWARRSRGRRQTEVAAQMPGGPVDMVVSWVSGDDREWLRARRAALGHPDPDRFDESDIRFRDWGLLRYWFRSVEENAPWVRTVHLLTETRPPAWLNTLHPKLRVVNGWSLNPDAPRTFNSHAAEACLHRIPGLAERFVYLNDDFYLTTPLGPEFFFPGGLPYADPMPMLLTDGDVHAHAVLNASGIVNQHFTLPGYRRAVLSRGRGAGLRRDLDRALRLTRSGRVPPVTDHHLATPLLKSVVRAAFEAAGAAIEGTRRSVLRSREDVAPVALATHWHVATGRFSWVPHEHLGRYVEIGADPLERIEDALFSPVPQVCVNDGRIDEVEEVRTRVLAMFAERWPEPSSFELADPALLTEPATLTTDPATLTAEPVSLTAEPVSLTEPLPLADDRATTARPGGRIRHNARPAGPAGQAGPATGAGRPISARAHRRRTLG
;
A
#
# COMPACT_ATOMS: atom_id res chain seq x y z
N MET A 1 58.59 -37.33 35.79
CA MET A 1 59.97 -36.97 36.18
C MET A 1 60.41 -35.76 35.34
N SER A 2 60.95 -34.73 36.02
CA SER A 2 61.84 -33.63 35.57
C SER A 2 61.63 -33.04 34.17
N GLY A 3 61.30 -31.75 34.02
CA GLY A 3 62.21 -30.60 34.24
C GLY A 3 62.44 -29.94 32.87
N GLY A 4 62.12 -28.67 32.62
CA GLY A 4 62.81 -27.49 33.14
C GLY A 4 63.56 -26.81 31.96
N ARG A 5 63.11 -25.60 31.57
CA ARG A 5 63.71 -24.71 30.53
C ARG A 5 65.19 -24.37 30.88
N PRO A 6 65.98 -23.73 29.98
CA PRO A 6 65.98 -22.25 29.95
C PRO A 6 66.34 -21.56 28.61
N GLN A 7 66.21 -20.24 28.66
CA GLN A 7 66.34 -19.18 27.64
C GLN A 7 67.79 -18.79 27.24
N ARG A 8 67.87 -18.00 26.14
CA ARG A 8 68.63 -16.72 25.89
C ARG A 8 69.40 -16.81 24.55
N ARG A 9 69.68 -15.78 23.72
CA ARG A 9 69.35 -14.35 23.52
C ARG A 9 70.17 -13.89 22.27
N GLY A 10 69.55 -13.30 21.23
CA GLY A 10 70.03 -12.30 20.22
C GLY A 10 71.47 -12.32 19.61
N PRO A 11 71.91 -11.32 18.81
CA PRO A 11 71.21 -10.08 18.40
C PRO A 11 71.49 -9.55 16.94
N ARG A 12 70.95 -8.34 16.64
CA ARG A 12 71.38 -7.28 15.68
C ARG A 12 71.02 -7.41 14.19
N ASP A 13 70.79 -6.35 13.40
CA ASP A 13 70.33 -4.94 13.53
C ASP A 13 70.40 -4.38 12.09
N ALA A 14 69.37 -3.71 11.55
CA ALA A 14 69.54 -2.76 10.44
C ALA A 14 68.32 -1.83 10.29
N ARG A 15 68.59 -0.53 10.48
CA ARG A 15 67.65 0.59 10.51
C ARG A 15 67.49 1.27 9.15
N ARG A 16 66.32 1.87 8.89
CA ARG A 16 66.09 3.23 8.33
C ARG A 16 64.56 3.51 8.37
N ARG A 17 64.04 4.28 9.35
CA ARG A 17 63.67 5.73 9.32
C ARG A 17 62.84 6.09 8.07
N THR A 18 61.60 6.59 8.13
CA THR A 18 61.04 7.77 8.83
C THR A 18 59.49 7.64 8.87
N GLY A 19 58.76 7.84 9.96
CA GLY A 19 58.32 9.16 10.44
C GLY A 19 56.84 9.44 10.15
N ARG A 20 55.93 9.06 11.05
CA ARG A 20 54.62 9.72 11.25
C ARG A 20 54.14 9.47 12.68
N ARG A 21 53.85 10.57 13.39
CA ARG A 21 53.36 10.57 14.78
C ARG A 21 51.92 10.05 14.80
N HIS A 22 51.66 9.02 15.60
CA HIS A 22 50.30 8.65 16.00
C HIS A 22 49.82 9.59 17.12
N PRO A 23 48.60 10.16 17.04
CA PRO A 23 47.99 10.80 18.21
C PRO A 23 47.56 9.73 19.22
N ALA A 24 47.68 10.08 20.50
CA ALA A 24 47.38 9.22 21.64
C ALA A 24 45.94 8.68 21.61
N ALA A 25 45.78 7.44 22.05
CA ALA A 25 44.48 6.81 22.24
C ALA A 25 43.66 7.60 23.27
N GLY A 26 42.49 8.09 22.85
CA GLY A 26 41.49 8.68 23.73
C GLY A 26 40.81 7.61 24.59
N ASP A 27 40.46 8.02 25.81
CA ASP A 27 39.70 7.26 26.80
C ASP A 27 38.40 6.67 26.21
N PRO A 28 38.19 5.33 26.25
CA PRO A 28 37.02 4.67 25.68
C PRO A 28 35.71 4.91 26.45
N THR A 29 35.70 5.74 27.51
CA THR A 29 34.52 5.99 28.35
C THR A 29 33.77 7.30 28.08
N ARG A 30 34.23 8.16 27.15
CA ARG A 30 33.52 9.40 26.80
C ARG A 30 32.63 9.25 25.55
N ARG A 31 31.32 9.10 25.77
CA ARG A 31 30.30 9.33 24.72
C ARG A 31 30.30 10.81 24.30
N PRO A 32 30.17 11.15 23.01
CA PRO A 32 29.92 12.52 22.59
C PRO A 32 28.56 13.00 23.13
N PRO A 33 28.40 14.30 23.46
CA PRO A 33 27.13 14.82 23.94
C PRO A 33 26.05 14.66 22.86
N ALA A 34 24.87 14.18 23.26
CA ALA A 34 23.72 14.10 22.39
C ALA A 34 23.37 15.48 21.82
N PRO A 35 22.95 15.59 20.55
CA PRO A 35 22.43 16.84 20.02
C PRO A 35 21.22 17.26 20.85
N ARG A 36 21.17 18.54 21.25
CA ARG A 36 20.03 19.10 21.97
C ARG A 36 18.77 18.96 21.10
N PRO A 37 17.59 18.64 21.68
CA PRO A 37 16.35 18.64 20.93
C PRO A 37 16.15 20.04 20.33
N THR A 38 16.06 20.12 19.01
CA THR A 38 15.54 21.33 18.38
C THR A 38 14.03 21.25 18.49
N ASP A 39 13.40 22.30 19.02
CA ASP A 39 11.95 22.38 19.24
C ASP A 39 11.18 22.01 17.95
N GLY A 40 10.62 20.80 17.91
CA GLY A 40 9.81 20.30 16.80
C GLY A 40 8.56 21.14 16.51
N ARG A 41 8.21 22.07 17.40
CA ARG A 41 7.09 23.01 17.24
C ARG A 41 7.33 24.07 16.14
N ALA A 42 8.57 24.32 15.74
CA ALA A 42 8.90 25.38 14.77
C ALA A 42 8.76 24.95 13.30
N TRP A 43 8.77 23.64 12.99
CA TRP A 43 8.69 23.15 11.61
C TRP A 43 7.23 23.08 11.11
N ALA A 44 6.30 22.70 11.99
CA ALA A 44 4.87 22.54 11.69
C ALA A 44 4.12 23.84 11.27
N ARG A 45 4.74 25.02 11.39
CA ARG A 45 4.10 26.31 11.09
C ARG A 45 4.44 26.91 9.72
N ARG A 46 5.40 26.39 8.95
CA ARG A 46 5.89 27.08 7.72
C ARG A 46 5.34 26.60 6.38
N SER A 47 4.44 25.63 6.35
CA SER A 47 3.91 25.09 5.09
C SER A 47 2.40 24.80 5.12
N ARG A 48 1.61 25.61 5.86
CA ARG A 48 0.15 25.48 5.85
C ARG A 48 -0.45 25.90 4.50
N GLY A 49 -0.94 24.91 3.77
CA GLY A 49 -2.31 24.91 3.26
C GLY A 49 -2.57 25.33 1.82
N ARG A 50 -1.82 26.28 1.22
CA ARG A 50 -2.20 26.82 -0.10
C ARG A 50 -1.49 26.22 -1.33
N ARG A 51 -0.27 25.68 -1.20
CA ARG A 51 0.49 25.20 -2.38
C ARG A 51 0.26 23.73 -2.75
N GLN A 52 -0.19 22.88 -1.83
CA GLN A 52 -0.32 21.44 -2.11
C GLN A 52 -1.65 21.06 -2.78
N THR A 53 -2.73 21.78 -2.53
CA THR A 53 -4.06 21.50 -3.10
C THR A 53 -4.15 21.88 -4.58
N GLU A 54 -3.54 22.98 -5.01
CA GLU A 54 -3.49 23.38 -6.43
C GLU A 54 -2.59 22.46 -7.27
N VAL A 55 -1.54 21.90 -6.68
CA VAL A 55 -0.64 20.96 -7.38
C VAL A 55 -1.34 19.63 -7.66
N ALA A 56 -2.22 19.15 -6.76
CA ALA A 56 -2.95 17.89 -6.93
C ALA A 56 -3.87 17.87 -8.18
N ALA A 57 -4.35 19.03 -8.63
CA ALA A 57 -5.26 19.13 -9.79
C ALA A 57 -4.54 19.00 -11.15
N GLN A 58 -3.20 19.04 -11.20
CA GLN A 58 -2.42 19.08 -12.46
C GLN A 58 -1.36 17.98 -12.56
N MET A 59 -1.47 16.89 -11.79
CA MET A 59 -0.44 15.84 -11.79
C MET A 59 -0.62 14.80 -12.92
N PRO A 60 0.46 14.41 -13.62
CA PRO A 60 0.43 13.32 -14.59
C PRO A 60 0.10 12.00 -13.88
N GLY A 61 -1.13 11.53 -14.07
CA GLY A 61 -1.61 10.26 -13.54
C GLY A 61 -3.11 10.25 -13.23
N GLY A 62 -3.70 11.34 -12.71
CA GLY A 62 -5.08 11.38 -12.20
C GLY A 62 -5.19 11.27 -10.66
N PRO A 63 -6.38 11.03 -10.10
CA PRO A 63 -6.59 11.01 -8.65
C PRO A 63 -5.95 9.80 -7.96
N VAL A 64 -5.76 9.91 -6.64
CA VAL A 64 -5.33 8.82 -5.77
C VAL A 64 -6.27 8.75 -4.56
N ASP A 65 -6.75 7.55 -4.27
CA ASP A 65 -7.56 7.26 -3.09
C ASP A 65 -6.74 6.53 -2.02
N MET A 66 -7.25 6.50 -0.79
CA MET A 66 -6.77 5.61 0.26
C MET A 66 -7.90 4.68 0.69
N VAL A 67 -7.57 3.43 0.98
CA VAL A 67 -8.49 2.47 1.61
C VAL A 67 -7.94 2.11 2.97
N VAL A 68 -8.74 2.29 4.01
CA VAL A 68 -8.43 1.84 5.37
C VAL A 68 -9.38 0.75 5.80
N SER A 69 -8.84 -0.40 6.19
CA SER A 69 -9.61 -1.48 6.81
C SER A 69 -9.63 -1.29 8.32
N TRP A 70 -10.80 -1.35 8.94
CA TRP A 70 -10.94 -1.25 10.39
C TRP A 70 -12.23 -1.92 10.87
N VAL A 71 -12.19 -2.53 12.05
CA VAL A 71 -13.38 -3.04 12.75
C VAL A 71 -13.35 -2.60 14.21
N SER A 72 -14.53 -2.34 14.78
CA SER A 72 -14.66 -2.11 16.21
C SER A 72 -14.75 -3.43 16.98
N GLY A 73 -13.81 -3.65 17.91
CA GLY A 73 -13.89 -4.74 18.89
C GLY A 73 -15.08 -4.62 19.85
N ASP A 74 -15.70 -3.44 19.95
CA ASP A 74 -16.82 -3.16 20.86
C ASP A 74 -18.20 -3.31 20.19
N ASP A 75 -18.25 -3.61 18.88
CA ASP A 75 -19.51 -3.75 18.16
C ASP A 75 -20.21 -5.07 18.55
N ARG A 76 -21.20 -4.95 19.43
CA ARG A 76 -21.97 -6.10 19.96
C ARG A 76 -22.71 -6.88 18.88
N GLU A 77 -23.15 -6.25 17.78
CA GLU A 77 -23.83 -6.96 16.70
C GLU A 77 -22.81 -7.79 15.91
N TRP A 78 -21.69 -7.17 15.55
CA TRP A 78 -20.59 -7.85 14.87
C TRP A 78 -20.04 -9.01 15.71
N LEU A 79 -19.81 -8.82 17.01
CA LEU A 79 -19.37 -9.88 17.93
C LEU A 79 -20.38 -11.03 18.06
N ARG A 80 -21.69 -10.74 18.02
CA ARG A 80 -22.73 -11.78 18.02
C ARG A 80 -22.71 -12.56 16.71
N ALA A 81 -22.64 -11.87 15.58
CA ALA A 81 -22.59 -12.49 14.27
C ALA A 81 -21.33 -13.37 14.11
N ARG A 82 -20.18 -12.88 14.59
CA ARG A 82 -18.91 -13.63 14.61
C ARG A 82 -19.02 -14.90 15.43
N ARG A 83 -19.53 -14.81 16.67
CA ARG A 83 -19.73 -15.98 17.55
C ARG A 83 -20.70 -17.00 16.95
N ALA A 84 -21.78 -16.54 16.32
CA ALA A 84 -22.71 -17.44 15.64
C ALA A 84 -22.05 -18.16 14.46
N ALA A 85 -21.14 -17.50 13.75
CA ALA A 85 -20.41 -18.06 12.62
C ALA A 85 -19.28 -19.02 13.05
N LEU A 86 -18.72 -18.83 14.25
CA LEU A 86 -17.68 -19.68 14.86
C LEU A 86 -18.19 -21.05 15.33
N GLY A 87 -19.43 -21.13 15.81
CA GLY A 87 -19.94 -22.35 16.45
C GLY A 87 -19.12 -22.75 17.70
N HIS A 88 -18.51 -23.94 17.68
CA HIS A 88 -17.49 -24.42 18.64
C HIS A 88 -16.13 -24.54 17.93
N PRO A 89 -15.28 -23.52 17.99
CA PRO A 89 -14.09 -23.45 17.18
C PRO A 89 -12.98 -24.37 17.69
N ASP A 90 -12.28 -24.99 16.74
CA ASP A 90 -11.02 -25.70 16.97
C ASP A 90 -9.87 -24.67 16.99
N PRO A 91 -9.21 -24.44 18.13
CA PRO A 91 -8.16 -23.43 18.28
C PRO A 91 -6.90 -23.72 17.45
N ASP A 92 -6.70 -24.96 16.97
CA ASP A 92 -5.57 -25.29 16.09
C ASP A 92 -5.81 -24.89 14.63
N ARG A 93 -7.08 -24.60 14.27
CA ARG A 93 -7.51 -24.32 12.89
C ARG A 93 -7.83 -22.85 12.61
N PHE A 94 -8.22 -22.08 13.64
CA PHE A 94 -8.66 -20.69 13.50
C PHE A 94 -7.90 -19.76 14.44
N ASP A 95 -7.51 -18.59 13.94
CA ASP A 95 -6.93 -17.54 14.77
C ASP A 95 -8.03 -16.74 15.49
N GLU A 96 -8.20 -17.00 16.79
CA GLU A 96 -9.21 -16.35 17.63
C GLU A 96 -8.69 -15.20 18.47
N SER A 97 -7.41 -14.85 18.34
CA SER A 97 -6.77 -13.93 19.26
C SER A 97 -7.46 -12.56 19.29
N ASP A 98 -7.75 -12.06 20.51
CA ASP A 98 -8.38 -10.76 20.73
C ASP A 98 -7.57 -9.60 20.09
N ILE A 99 -6.27 -9.81 19.90
CA ILE A 99 -5.33 -8.93 19.20
C ILE A 99 -5.88 -8.52 17.83
N ARG A 100 -6.60 -9.40 17.13
CA ARG A 100 -7.07 -9.14 15.75
C ARG A 100 -8.19 -8.09 15.66
N PHE A 101 -8.84 -7.75 16.76
CA PHE A 101 -9.95 -6.79 16.78
C PHE A 101 -9.90 -5.86 18.02
N ARG A 102 -8.78 -5.84 18.74
CA ARG A 102 -8.57 -4.95 19.88
C ARG A 102 -8.48 -3.49 19.40
N ASP A 103 -9.36 -2.64 19.94
CA ASP A 103 -9.35 -1.21 19.62
C ASP A 103 -8.42 -0.44 20.56
N TRP A 104 -7.29 0.04 20.04
CA TRP A 104 -6.36 0.91 20.77
C TRP A 104 -6.87 2.34 20.93
N GLY A 105 -7.93 2.73 20.22
CA GLY A 105 -8.44 4.09 20.13
C GLY A 105 -7.65 4.97 19.16
N LEU A 106 -6.83 4.37 18.29
CA LEU A 106 -5.85 5.07 17.47
C LEU A 106 -6.36 5.53 16.11
N LEU A 107 -7.51 5.02 15.65
CA LEU A 107 -8.06 5.33 14.32
C LEU A 107 -8.23 6.85 14.08
N ARG A 108 -8.55 7.66 15.10
CA ARG A 108 -8.61 9.12 14.95
C ARG A 108 -7.27 9.72 14.48
N TYR A 109 -6.16 9.19 14.99
CA TYR A 109 -4.82 9.63 14.65
C TYR A 109 -4.40 9.15 13.27
N TRP A 110 -4.95 8.03 12.79
CA TRP A 110 -4.83 7.64 11.39
C TRP A 110 -5.34 8.76 10.47
N PHE A 111 -6.55 9.26 10.71
CA PHE A 111 -7.14 10.37 9.93
C PHE A 111 -6.35 11.67 10.08
N ARG A 112 -5.92 12.03 11.29
CA ARG A 112 -5.05 13.19 11.53
C ARG A 112 -3.74 13.09 10.77
N SER A 113 -3.10 11.91 10.78
CA SER A 113 -1.84 11.67 10.07
C SER A 113 -2.00 11.84 8.55
N VAL A 114 -3.12 11.36 7.98
CA VAL A 114 -3.43 11.49 6.55
C VAL A 114 -3.75 12.94 6.18
N GLU A 115 -4.54 13.64 6.99
CA GLU A 115 -4.89 15.04 6.73
C GLU A 115 -3.66 15.96 6.77
N GLU A 116 -2.78 15.76 7.74
CA GLU A 116 -1.55 16.55 7.86
C GLU A 116 -0.54 16.23 6.74
N ASN A 117 -0.38 14.95 6.40
CA ASN A 117 0.77 14.51 5.59
C ASN A 117 0.42 14.13 4.15
N ALA A 118 -0.86 13.93 3.81
CA ALA A 118 -1.31 13.62 2.46
C ALA A 118 -2.65 14.32 2.10
N PRO A 119 -2.77 15.66 2.25
CA PRO A 119 -4.02 16.37 2.00
C PRO A 119 -4.52 16.29 0.55
N TRP A 120 -3.66 15.88 -0.39
CA TRP A 120 -3.98 15.67 -1.81
C TRP A 120 -4.81 14.41 -2.08
N VAL A 121 -4.93 13.48 -1.13
CA VAL A 121 -5.75 12.27 -1.28
C VAL A 121 -7.16 12.67 -1.68
N ARG A 122 -7.73 12.09 -2.74
CA ARG A 122 -9.06 12.45 -3.23
C ARG A 122 -10.14 11.97 -2.26
N THR A 123 -10.10 10.68 -1.94
CA THR A 123 -11.10 10.02 -1.10
C THR A 123 -10.44 8.96 -0.22
N VAL A 124 -10.83 8.94 1.05
CA VAL A 124 -10.58 7.84 1.98
C VAL A 124 -11.81 6.94 1.99
N HIS A 125 -11.61 5.66 1.70
CA HIS A 125 -12.62 4.62 1.83
C HIS A 125 -12.38 3.87 3.14
N LEU A 126 -13.25 4.06 4.12
CA LEU A 126 -13.26 3.28 5.35
C LEU A 126 -14.00 1.97 5.07
N LEU A 127 -13.24 0.89 4.86
CA LEU A 127 -13.75 -0.46 4.68
C LEU A 127 -13.96 -1.10 6.05
N THR A 128 -15.22 -1.34 6.43
CA THR A 128 -15.56 -1.87 7.75
C THR A 128 -16.80 -2.74 7.70
N GLU A 129 -16.87 -3.76 8.56
CA GLU A 129 -18.06 -4.58 8.80
C GLU A 129 -18.81 -4.16 10.08
N THR A 130 -18.32 -3.12 10.77
CA THR A 130 -18.88 -2.60 12.03
C THR A 130 -19.47 -1.20 11.84
N ARG A 131 -20.19 -0.71 12.85
CA ARG A 131 -20.59 0.70 12.85
C ARG A 131 -19.35 1.60 12.95
N PRO A 132 -19.26 2.68 12.16
CA PRO A 132 -18.19 3.66 12.31
C PRO A 132 -18.18 4.28 13.70
N PRO A 133 -17.01 4.74 14.20
CA PRO A 133 -16.94 5.39 15.50
C PRO A 133 -17.81 6.65 15.58
N ALA A 134 -18.43 6.89 16.74
CA ALA A 134 -19.33 8.04 16.94
C ALA A 134 -18.65 9.41 16.74
N TRP A 135 -17.33 9.49 16.86
CA TRP A 135 -16.57 10.72 16.65
C TRP A 135 -16.33 11.04 15.16
N LEU A 136 -16.53 10.07 14.26
CA LEU A 136 -16.21 10.19 12.84
C LEU A 136 -17.32 10.94 12.09
N ASN A 137 -16.95 11.99 11.37
CA ASN A 137 -17.83 12.72 10.46
C ASN A 137 -18.07 11.91 9.18
N THR A 138 -19.07 11.03 9.20
CA THR A 138 -19.45 10.18 8.05
C THR A 138 -19.96 10.98 6.84
N LEU A 139 -20.28 12.26 7.02
CA LEU A 139 -20.70 13.18 5.95
C LEU A 139 -19.53 13.96 5.33
N HIS A 140 -18.29 13.71 5.78
CA HIS A 140 -17.13 14.40 5.23
C HIS A 140 -16.99 14.14 3.72
N PRO A 141 -16.82 15.17 2.87
CA PRO A 141 -16.87 15.01 1.40
C PRO A 141 -15.77 14.11 0.82
N LYS A 142 -14.67 13.94 1.55
CA LYS A 142 -13.55 13.06 1.19
C LYS A 142 -13.62 11.68 1.85
N LEU A 143 -14.67 11.36 2.60
CA LEU A 143 -14.85 10.06 3.26
C LEU A 143 -15.95 9.27 2.56
N ARG A 144 -15.73 7.97 2.40
CA ARG A 144 -16.75 6.99 2.03
C ARG A 144 -16.67 5.82 3.01
N VAL A 145 -17.75 5.57 3.73
CA VAL A 145 -17.87 4.36 4.56
C VAL A 145 -18.38 3.24 3.67
N VAL A 146 -17.65 2.14 3.61
CA VAL A 146 -17.93 0.99 2.75
C VAL A 146 -18.11 -0.24 3.62
N ASN A 147 -19.31 -0.84 3.56
CA ASN A 147 -19.56 -2.10 4.24
C ASN A 147 -18.86 -3.25 3.51
N GLY A 148 -17.96 -3.98 4.18
CA GLY A 148 -17.21 -5.07 3.54
C GLY A 148 -18.10 -6.22 3.05
N TRP A 149 -19.16 -6.56 3.78
CA TRP A 149 -20.10 -7.63 3.39
C TRP A 149 -20.91 -7.27 2.14
N SER A 150 -21.19 -5.99 1.89
CA SER A 150 -21.95 -5.58 0.69
C SER A 150 -21.13 -5.68 -0.60
N LEU A 151 -19.79 -5.80 -0.52
CA LEU A 151 -18.93 -6.01 -1.69
C LEU A 151 -18.97 -7.45 -2.22
N ASN A 152 -19.56 -8.39 -1.46
CA ASN A 152 -19.76 -9.77 -1.87
C ASN A 152 -21.08 -10.34 -1.32
N PRO A 153 -22.24 -9.86 -1.81
CA PRO A 153 -23.55 -10.17 -1.21
C PRO A 153 -23.92 -11.66 -1.27
N ASP A 154 -23.35 -12.41 -2.21
CA ASP A 154 -23.59 -13.85 -2.38
C ASP A 154 -22.72 -14.73 -1.47
N ALA A 155 -21.87 -14.13 -0.63
CA ALA A 155 -21.02 -14.82 0.33
C ALA A 155 -21.58 -14.74 1.75
N PRO A 156 -21.24 -15.70 2.63
CA PRO A 156 -21.52 -15.55 4.05
C PRO A 156 -20.85 -14.30 4.61
N ARG A 157 -21.39 -13.75 5.69
CA ARG A 157 -20.70 -12.71 6.45
C ARG A 157 -19.34 -13.23 6.94
N THR A 158 -18.27 -12.52 6.60
CA THR A 158 -16.90 -12.88 6.94
C THR A 158 -16.35 -11.98 8.04
N PHE A 159 -15.46 -12.53 8.87
CA PHE A 159 -14.75 -11.87 9.97
C PHE A 159 -13.23 -12.01 9.74
N ASN A 160 -12.84 -11.88 8.48
CA ASN A 160 -11.51 -12.15 7.95
C ASN A 160 -11.08 -10.97 7.09
N SER A 161 -10.00 -10.27 7.46
CA SER A 161 -9.52 -9.13 6.65
C SER A 161 -9.14 -9.56 5.24
N HIS A 162 -8.63 -10.78 5.04
CA HIS A 162 -8.30 -11.27 3.70
C HIS A 162 -9.55 -11.40 2.81
N ALA A 163 -10.71 -11.73 3.39
CA ALA A 163 -11.97 -11.75 2.63
C ALA A 163 -12.37 -10.34 2.18
N ALA A 164 -12.23 -9.35 3.05
CA ALA A 164 -12.49 -7.93 2.73
C ALA A 164 -11.47 -7.39 1.70
N GLU A 165 -10.19 -7.67 1.88
CA GLU A 165 -9.10 -7.31 0.98
C GLU A 165 -9.29 -7.92 -0.43
N ALA A 166 -9.81 -9.15 -0.51
CA ALA A 166 -10.13 -9.82 -1.77
C ALA A 166 -11.26 -9.13 -2.56
N CYS A 167 -11.93 -8.14 -1.95
CA CYS A 167 -12.99 -7.33 -2.53
C CYS A 167 -12.58 -5.87 -2.82
N LEU A 168 -11.34 -5.43 -2.54
CA LEU A 168 -10.90 -4.04 -2.72
C LEU A 168 -11.24 -3.44 -4.10
N HIS A 169 -10.97 -4.18 -5.18
CA HIS A 169 -11.27 -3.77 -6.55
C HIS A 169 -12.77 -3.55 -6.83
N ARG A 170 -13.68 -4.03 -5.97
CA ARG A 170 -15.13 -3.85 -6.07
C ARG A 170 -15.65 -2.59 -5.37
N ILE A 171 -14.80 -1.88 -4.60
CA ILE A 171 -15.20 -0.64 -3.93
C ILE A 171 -15.75 0.37 -4.97
N PRO A 172 -17.00 0.84 -4.82
CA PRO A 172 -17.60 1.82 -5.71
C PRO A 172 -16.80 3.12 -5.76
N GLY A 173 -16.55 3.63 -6.97
CA GLY A 173 -15.82 4.89 -7.16
C GLY A 173 -14.32 4.87 -6.85
N LEU A 174 -13.75 3.73 -6.42
CA LEU A 174 -12.32 3.60 -6.15
C LEU A 174 -11.48 3.94 -7.39
N ALA A 175 -10.53 4.86 -7.22
CA ALA A 175 -9.60 5.31 -8.26
C ALA A 175 -8.72 4.18 -8.80
N GLU A 176 -8.19 4.36 -10.02
CA GLU A 176 -7.23 3.43 -10.60
C GLU A 176 -5.94 3.33 -9.76
N ARG A 177 -5.50 4.44 -9.15
CA ARG A 177 -4.44 4.44 -8.15
C ARG A 177 -5.03 4.58 -6.77
N PHE A 178 -4.69 3.66 -5.88
CA PHE A 178 -5.07 3.77 -4.49
C PHE A 178 -3.99 3.20 -3.59
N VAL A 179 -3.94 3.65 -2.35
CA VAL A 179 -3.05 3.11 -1.33
C VAL A 179 -3.90 2.35 -0.32
N TYR A 180 -3.57 1.09 -0.08
CA TYR A 180 -4.15 0.32 1.01
C TYR A 180 -3.31 0.52 2.26
N LEU A 181 -3.97 0.87 3.36
CA LEU A 181 -3.37 0.96 4.69
C LEU A 181 -4.31 0.25 5.66
N ASN A 182 -3.84 -0.63 6.53
CA ASN A 182 -4.68 -0.97 7.70
C ASN A 182 -4.63 0.20 8.71
N ASP A 183 -5.34 0.04 9.81
CA ASP A 183 -5.45 1.03 10.88
C ASP A 183 -4.16 1.21 11.70
N ASP A 184 -3.16 0.35 11.52
CA ASP A 184 -1.86 0.43 12.18
C ASP A 184 -0.82 1.30 11.45
N PHE A 185 -1.15 1.82 10.26
CA PHE A 185 -0.19 2.60 9.45
C PHE A 185 -0.44 4.11 9.57
N TYR A 186 0.62 4.86 9.85
CA TYR A 186 0.57 6.30 10.06
C TYR A 186 1.58 7.02 9.18
N LEU A 187 1.18 8.13 8.58
CA LEU A 187 2.08 8.99 7.81
C LEU A 187 2.73 10.00 8.74
N THR A 188 4.05 10.06 8.77
CA THR A 188 4.80 10.83 9.78
C THR A 188 5.49 12.07 9.20
N THR A 189 5.57 12.23 7.88
CA THR A 189 6.07 13.47 7.26
C THR A 189 5.25 13.83 6.03
N PRO A 190 5.19 15.10 5.59
CA PRO A 190 4.43 15.48 4.40
C PRO A 190 4.91 14.74 3.14
N LEU A 191 4.04 13.98 2.50
CA LEU A 191 4.30 13.19 1.30
C LEU A 191 3.52 13.75 0.12
N GLY A 192 4.07 13.63 -1.08
CA GLY A 192 3.32 13.78 -2.33
C GLY A 192 2.86 12.44 -2.91
N PRO A 193 1.95 12.42 -3.88
CA PRO A 193 1.51 11.18 -4.54
C PRO A 193 2.67 10.41 -5.21
N GLU A 194 3.73 11.11 -5.61
CA GLU A 194 4.95 10.54 -6.19
C GLU A 194 5.75 9.66 -5.22
N PHE A 195 5.53 9.80 -3.91
CA PHE A 195 6.09 8.88 -2.92
C PHE A 195 5.53 7.47 -3.15
N PHE A 196 4.20 7.36 -3.25
CA PHE A 196 3.48 6.11 -3.45
C PHE A 196 3.56 5.61 -4.90
N PHE A 197 3.54 6.55 -5.85
CA PHE A 197 3.51 6.27 -7.28
C PHE A 197 4.67 6.92 -8.05
N PRO A 198 5.93 6.58 -7.75
CA PRO A 198 7.07 7.19 -8.44
C PRO A 198 7.01 6.86 -9.93
N GLY A 199 6.99 7.89 -10.79
CA GLY A 199 6.81 7.70 -12.22
C GLY A 199 5.43 7.15 -12.62
N GLY A 200 4.40 7.34 -11.78
CA GLY A 200 3.02 6.96 -12.04
C GLY A 200 2.68 5.50 -11.75
N LEU A 201 3.61 4.73 -11.17
CA LEU A 201 3.44 3.31 -10.85
C LEU A 201 3.72 3.05 -9.37
N PRO A 202 3.02 2.09 -8.75
CA PRO A 202 3.18 1.82 -7.33
C PRO A 202 4.62 1.44 -7.02
N TYR A 203 5.14 1.92 -5.88
CA TYR A 203 6.41 1.39 -5.41
C TYR A 203 6.29 -0.09 -5.06
N ALA A 204 7.38 -0.81 -5.23
CA ALA A 204 7.58 -2.14 -4.63
C ALA A 204 9.07 -2.39 -4.43
N ASP A 205 9.37 -3.24 -3.44
CA ASP A 205 10.70 -3.81 -3.26
C ASP A 205 10.71 -5.24 -3.82
N PRO A 206 11.30 -5.47 -5.01
CA PRO A 206 11.24 -6.77 -5.66
C PRO A 206 12.18 -7.81 -5.02
N MET A 207 12.78 -7.52 -3.86
CA MET A 207 13.71 -8.46 -3.23
C MET A 207 12.98 -9.74 -2.82
N PRO A 208 13.65 -10.89 -2.95
CA PRO A 208 13.13 -12.13 -2.41
C PRO A 208 12.96 -12.01 -0.88
N MET A 209 11.75 -12.26 -0.41
CA MET A 209 11.48 -12.46 1.02
C MET A 209 11.87 -13.89 1.41
N LEU A 210 12.44 -14.05 2.61
CA LEU A 210 12.49 -15.36 3.25
C LEU A 210 11.15 -15.60 3.96
N LEU A 211 10.39 -16.58 3.48
CA LEU A 211 9.19 -17.05 4.18
C LEU A 211 9.56 -18.25 5.06
N THR A 212 9.14 -18.19 6.32
CA THR A 212 9.24 -19.29 7.28
C THR A 212 7.85 -19.90 7.53
N ASP A 213 7.81 -21.04 8.21
CA ASP A 213 6.58 -21.67 8.70
C ASP A 213 6.01 -20.87 9.88
N GLY A 214 5.44 -19.71 9.54
CA GLY A 214 4.86 -18.79 10.50
C GLY A 214 3.38 -19.08 10.80
N ASP A 215 2.70 -18.02 11.22
CA ASP A 215 1.27 -18.01 11.52
C ASP A 215 0.40 -18.20 10.25
N VAL A 216 -0.92 -18.08 10.43
CA VAL A 216 -1.89 -18.17 9.34
C VAL A 216 -1.60 -17.13 8.23
N HIS A 217 -1.11 -15.95 8.58
CA HIS A 217 -0.78 -14.91 7.59
C HIS A 217 0.41 -15.33 6.71
N ALA A 218 1.47 -15.89 7.29
CA ALA A 218 2.61 -16.40 6.52
C ALA A 218 2.18 -17.46 5.49
N HIS A 219 1.24 -18.34 5.86
CA HIS A 219 0.64 -19.31 4.93
C HIS A 219 -0.15 -18.63 3.80
N ALA A 220 -0.91 -17.58 4.11
CA ALA A 220 -1.66 -16.85 3.09
C ALA A 220 -0.76 -16.15 2.07
N VAL A 221 0.42 -15.66 2.50
CA VAL A 221 1.46 -15.12 1.59
C VAL A 221 2.11 -16.24 0.76
N LEU A 222 2.36 -17.41 1.34
CA LEU A 222 2.83 -18.58 0.61
C LEU A 222 1.84 -19.01 -0.48
N ASN A 223 0.53 -19.02 -0.19
CA ASN A 223 -0.52 -19.34 -1.15
C ASN A 223 -0.54 -18.34 -2.31
N ALA A 224 -0.43 -17.04 -2.01
CA ALA A 224 -0.29 -15.99 -3.02
C ALA A 224 0.94 -16.22 -3.93
N SER A 225 2.09 -16.58 -3.34
CA SER A 225 3.30 -16.93 -4.11
C SER A 225 3.11 -18.18 -4.97
N GLY A 226 2.37 -19.18 -4.46
CA GLY A 226 1.96 -20.37 -5.21
C GLY A 226 1.18 -20.03 -6.46
N ILE A 227 0.19 -19.12 -6.36
CA ILE A 227 -0.60 -18.63 -7.50
C ILE A 227 0.30 -17.93 -8.52
N VAL A 228 1.19 -17.02 -8.10
CA VAL A 228 2.12 -16.35 -9.03
C VAL A 228 2.97 -17.36 -9.81
N ASN A 229 3.44 -18.43 -9.16
CA ASN A 229 4.22 -19.48 -9.80
C ASN A 229 3.41 -20.34 -10.81
N GLN A 230 2.07 -20.30 -10.78
CA GLN A 230 1.24 -20.94 -11.80
C GLN A 230 1.19 -20.11 -13.10
N HIS A 231 1.41 -18.80 -13.02
CA HIS A 231 1.27 -17.87 -14.15
C HIS A 231 2.59 -17.31 -14.68
N PHE A 232 3.64 -17.28 -13.85
CA PHE A 232 4.92 -16.66 -14.20
C PHE A 232 6.07 -17.64 -14.02
N THR A 233 7.05 -17.49 -14.90
CA THR A 233 8.32 -18.22 -14.82
C THR A 233 9.40 -17.31 -14.26
N LEU A 234 10.37 -17.87 -13.53
CA LEU A 234 11.51 -17.11 -13.01
C LEU A 234 12.25 -16.31 -14.10
N PRO A 235 12.50 -16.83 -15.33
CA PRO A 235 13.09 -16.02 -16.40
C PRO A 235 12.21 -14.83 -16.83
N GLY A 236 10.89 -15.00 -16.87
CA GLY A 236 9.95 -13.92 -17.19
C GLY A 236 9.93 -12.85 -16.11
N TYR A 237 9.79 -13.26 -14.85
CA TYR A 237 9.86 -12.38 -13.68
C TYR A 237 11.16 -11.58 -13.65
N ARG A 238 12.30 -12.25 -13.83
CA ARG A 238 13.62 -11.62 -13.85
C ARG A 238 13.74 -10.57 -14.97
N ARG A 239 13.20 -10.82 -16.16
CA ARG A 239 13.16 -9.80 -17.23
C ARG A 239 12.30 -8.61 -16.84
N ALA A 240 11.12 -8.85 -16.27
CA ALA A 240 10.21 -7.79 -15.83
C ALA A 240 10.88 -6.88 -14.80
N VAL A 241 11.50 -7.44 -13.76
CA VAL A 241 12.16 -6.64 -12.73
C VAL A 241 13.41 -5.93 -13.25
N LEU A 242 14.27 -6.61 -14.02
CA LEU A 242 15.47 -5.99 -14.56
C LEU A 242 15.16 -4.84 -15.53
N SER A 243 13.97 -4.80 -16.12
CA SER A 243 13.52 -3.66 -16.94
C SER A 243 13.19 -2.41 -16.11
N ARG A 244 12.92 -2.55 -14.80
CA ARG A 244 12.50 -1.46 -13.91
C ARG A 244 13.58 -0.97 -12.95
N GLY A 245 14.61 -1.78 -12.68
CA GLY A 245 15.68 -1.41 -11.77
C GLY A 245 16.46 -0.18 -12.24
N ARG A 246 16.50 0.86 -11.40
CA ARG A 246 17.42 2.00 -11.56
C ARG A 246 18.73 1.68 -10.83
N GLY A 247 19.87 1.91 -11.48
CA GLY A 247 21.20 1.71 -10.90
C GLY A 247 21.81 0.32 -11.14
N ALA A 248 23.08 0.30 -11.56
CA ALA A 248 23.78 -0.93 -11.93
C ALA A 248 24.12 -1.84 -10.72
N GLY A 249 24.31 -1.28 -9.52
CA GLY A 249 24.58 -2.05 -8.29
C GLY A 249 23.40 -2.92 -7.88
N LEU A 250 22.27 -2.27 -7.67
CA LEU A 250 21.04 -2.90 -7.20
C LEU A 250 20.47 -3.94 -8.19
N ARG A 251 20.60 -3.68 -9.49
CA ARG A 251 20.29 -4.69 -10.53
C ARG A 251 21.17 -5.93 -10.41
N ARG A 252 22.45 -5.79 -10.05
CA ARG A 252 23.37 -6.93 -9.86
C ARG A 252 23.02 -7.73 -8.61
N ASP A 253 22.68 -7.06 -7.51
CA ASP A 253 22.37 -7.75 -6.25
C ASP A 253 21.09 -8.58 -6.37
N LEU A 254 20.05 -8.02 -7.02
CA LEU A 254 18.85 -8.81 -7.31
C LEU A 254 19.11 -9.90 -8.34
N ASP A 255 19.86 -9.61 -9.41
CA ASP A 255 20.21 -10.64 -10.39
C ASP A 255 20.95 -11.80 -9.73
N ARG A 256 21.82 -11.51 -8.76
CA ARG A 256 22.48 -12.51 -7.92
C ARG A 256 21.46 -13.24 -7.03
N ALA A 257 20.60 -12.54 -6.31
CA ALA A 257 19.60 -13.14 -5.44
C ALA A 257 18.67 -14.10 -6.20
N LEU A 258 18.17 -13.70 -7.38
CA LEU A 258 17.32 -14.53 -8.24
C LEU A 258 18.07 -15.72 -8.85
N ARG A 259 19.37 -15.59 -9.14
CA ARG A 259 20.20 -16.73 -9.60
C ARG A 259 20.46 -17.75 -8.49
N LEU A 260 20.50 -17.30 -7.24
CA LEU A 260 20.61 -18.19 -6.08
C LEU A 260 19.31 -18.96 -5.80
N THR A 261 18.19 -18.55 -6.39
CA THR A 261 16.92 -19.30 -6.36
C THR A 261 17.02 -20.58 -7.20
N ARG A 262 17.63 -21.62 -6.61
CA ARG A 262 17.87 -22.93 -7.27
C ARG A 262 16.60 -23.72 -7.58
N SER A 263 15.46 -23.33 -7.02
CA SER A 263 14.16 -23.99 -7.25
C SER A 263 13.59 -23.75 -8.65
N GLY A 264 14.11 -22.74 -9.39
CA GLY A 264 13.54 -22.32 -10.68
C GLY A 264 12.17 -21.61 -10.56
N ARG A 265 11.71 -21.39 -9.32
CA ARG A 265 10.43 -20.74 -9.00
C ARG A 265 10.63 -19.24 -8.75
N VAL A 266 9.59 -18.47 -8.98
CA VAL A 266 9.53 -17.05 -8.61
C VAL A 266 9.48 -16.97 -7.08
N PRO A 267 10.44 -16.28 -6.42
CA PRO A 267 10.40 -16.10 -4.98
C PRO A 267 9.29 -15.10 -4.58
N PRO A 268 8.75 -15.21 -3.36
CA PRO A 268 7.87 -14.18 -2.82
C PRO A 268 8.58 -12.82 -2.77
N VAL A 269 7.81 -11.76 -2.99
CA VAL A 269 8.27 -10.36 -2.94
C VAL A 269 8.26 -9.88 -1.50
N THR A 270 9.24 -9.06 -1.11
CA THR A 270 9.26 -8.44 0.21
C THR A 270 8.06 -7.53 0.45
N ASP A 271 7.42 -7.75 1.59
CA ASP A 271 6.40 -6.92 2.20
C ASP A 271 7.02 -6.36 3.48
N HIS A 272 7.05 -5.03 3.58
CA HIS A 272 7.63 -4.31 4.71
C HIS A 272 6.60 -4.00 5.80
N HIS A 273 5.37 -4.47 5.62
CA HIS A 273 4.24 -4.18 6.50
C HIS A 273 4.03 -2.67 6.68
N LEU A 274 3.96 -1.98 5.54
CA LEU A 274 3.77 -0.54 5.40
C LEU A 274 2.63 -0.28 4.39
N ALA A 275 2.26 0.99 4.20
CA ALA A 275 1.26 1.37 3.20
C ALA A 275 1.56 0.74 1.84
N THR A 276 0.55 0.19 1.17
CA THR A 276 0.72 -0.55 -0.07
C THR A 276 0.04 0.16 -1.22
N PRO A 277 0.78 0.87 -2.10
CA PRO A 277 0.22 1.47 -3.30
C PRO A 277 -0.13 0.40 -4.33
N LEU A 278 -1.31 0.51 -4.94
CA LEU A 278 -1.86 -0.48 -5.84
C LEU A 278 -2.49 0.19 -7.07
N LEU A 279 -2.52 -0.56 -8.18
CA LEU A 279 -3.38 -0.24 -9.32
C LEU A 279 -4.60 -1.14 -9.32
N LYS A 280 -5.80 -0.55 -9.37
CA LYS A 280 -7.07 -1.29 -9.41
C LYS A 280 -7.12 -2.27 -10.58
N SER A 281 -6.61 -1.88 -11.76
CA SER A 281 -6.51 -2.77 -12.91
C SER A 281 -5.63 -4.00 -12.66
N VAL A 282 -4.53 -3.86 -11.91
CA VAL A 282 -3.63 -4.98 -11.60
C VAL A 282 -4.21 -5.87 -10.50
N VAL A 283 -4.84 -5.30 -9.48
CA VAL A 283 -5.57 -6.06 -8.45
C VAL A 283 -6.65 -6.93 -9.10
N ARG A 284 -7.44 -6.36 -10.02
CA ARG A 284 -8.46 -7.12 -10.76
C ARG A 284 -7.84 -8.27 -11.56
N ALA A 285 -6.76 -8.01 -12.30
CA ALA A 285 -6.09 -9.03 -13.11
C ALA A 285 -5.49 -10.15 -12.24
N ALA A 286 -4.90 -9.82 -11.10
CA ALA A 286 -4.34 -10.80 -10.17
C ALA A 286 -5.44 -11.69 -9.57
N PHE A 287 -6.57 -11.11 -9.18
CA PHE A 287 -7.69 -11.85 -8.61
C PHE A 287 -8.43 -12.70 -9.65
N GLU A 288 -8.56 -12.22 -10.87
CA GLU A 288 -9.10 -13.01 -11.99
C GLU A 288 -8.23 -14.24 -12.27
N ALA A 289 -6.90 -14.07 -12.29
CA ALA A 289 -5.96 -15.17 -12.48
C ALA A 289 -5.98 -16.18 -11.31
N ALA A 290 -6.13 -15.70 -10.07
CA ALA A 290 -6.25 -16.55 -8.89
C ALA A 290 -7.52 -17.43 -8.87
N GLY A 291 -8.58 -17.01 -9.59
CA GLY A 291 -9.79 -17.79 -9.82
C GLY A 291 -10.41 -18.33 -8.52
N ALA A 292 -10.53 -19.66 -8.43
CA ALA A 292 -11.16 -20.34 -7.30
C ALA A 292 -10.44 -20.09 -5.96
N ALA A 293 -9.14 -19.84 -5.96
CA ALA A 293 -8.38 -19.63 -4.72
C ALA A 293 -8.81 -18.33 -4.02
N ILE A 294 -8.87 -17.21 -4.76
CA ILE A 294 -9.29 -15.93 -4.19
C ILE A 294 -10.79 -15.92 -3.86
N GLU A 295 -11.62 -16.64 -4.63
CA GLU A 295 -13.05 -16.79 -4.31
C GLU A 295 -13.26 -17.61 -3.03
N GLY A 296 -12.44 -18.62 -2.78
CA GLY A 296 -12.38 -19.33 -1.50
C GLY A 296 -12.10 -18.37 -0.35
N THR A 297 -11.09 -17.51 -0.49
CA THR A 297 -10.77 -16.48 0.51
C THR A 297 -11.91 -15.49 0.73
N ARG A 298 -12.60 -15.03 -0.32
CA ARG A 298 -13.76 -14.12 -0.19
C ARG A 298 -14.92 -14.73 0.60
N ARG A 299 -15.04 -16.05 0.60
CA ARG A 299 -16.09 -16.80 1.32
C ARG A 299 -15.60 -17.34 2.66
N SER A 300 -14.33 -17.12 2.97
CA SER A 300 -13.68 -17.59 4.18
C SER A 300 -14.17 -16.78 5.38
N VAL A 301 -15.04 -17.40 6.18
CA VAL A 301 -15.71 -16.76 7.31
C VAL A 301 -14.69 -16.30 8.37
N LEU A 302 -13.65 -17.08 8.60
CA LEU A 302 -12.56 -16.80 9.54
C LEU A 302 -11.24 -17.01 8.84
N ARG A 303 -10.21 -16.29 9.27
CA ARG A 303 -8.88 -16.42 8.66
C ARG A 303 -8.35 -17.85 8.81
N SER A 304 -7.93 -18.45 7.70
CA SER A 304 -7.47 -19.84 7.63
C SER A 304 -6.20 -19.97 6.80
N ARG A 305 -5.49 -21.10 6.93
CA ARG A 305 -4.25 -21.38 6.19
C ARG A 305 -4.48 -21.58 4.69
N GLU A 306 -5.72 -21.79 4.27
CA GLU A 306 -6.13 -21.92 2.87
C GLU A 306 -6.35 -20.56 2.20
N ASP A 307 -6.42 -19.47 2.98
CA ASP A 307 -6.62 -18.13 2.44
C ASP A 307 -5.43 -17.66 1.58
N VAL A 308 -5.69 -16.70 0.71
CA VAL A 308 -4.69 -16.00 -0.08
C VAL A 308 -4.59 -14.59 0.47
N ALA A 309 -3.38 -14.12 0.79
CA ALA A 309 -3.16 -12.73 1.18
C ALA A 309 -3.35 -11.82 -0.06
N PRO A 310 -4.47 -11.09 -0.20
CA PRO A 310 -4.83 -10.47 -1.48
C PRO A 310 -3.95 -9.28 -1.84
N VAL A 311 -3.57 -8.48 -0.83
CA VAL A 311 -2.65 -7.35 -1.01
C VAL A 311 -1.26 -7.84 -1.41
N ALA A 312 -0.75 -8.89 -0.75
CA ALA A 312 0.52 -9.52 -1.12
C ALA A 312 0.49 -10.12 -2.54
N LEU A 313 -0.61 -10.79 -2.91
CA LEU A 313 -0.82 -11.28 -4.27
C LEU A 313 -0.76 -10.15 -5.30
N ALA A 314 -1.46 -9.03 -5.05
CA ALA A 314 -1.47 -7.89 -5.96
C ALA A 314 -0.08 -7.23 -6.08
N THR A 315 0.63 -7.02 -4.97
CA THR A 315 2.01 -6.51 -4.96
C THR A 315 2.95 -7.42 -5.75
N HIS A 316 2.86 -8.74 -5.54
CA HIS A 316 3.66 -9.70 -6.28
C HIS A 316 3.31 -9.66 -7.78
N TRP A 317 2.03 -9.53 -8.14
CA TRP A 317 1.59 -9.38 -9.53
C TRP A 317 2.10 -8.11 -10.19
N HIS A 318 2.16 -6.99 -9.46
CA HIS A 318 2.79 -5.75 -9.91
C HIS A 318 4.25 -6.00 -10.31
N VAL A 319 5.01 -6.69 -9.46
CA VAL A 319 6.42 -6.99 -9.72
C VAL A 319 6.58 -7.96 -10.89
N ALA A 320 5.80 -9.05 -10.92
CA ALA A 320 5.86 -10.08 -11.95
C ALA A 320 5.50 -9.58 -13.34
N THR A 321 4.62 -8.59 -13.44
CA THR A 321 4.24 -7.92 -14.69
C THR A 321 5.09 -6.70 -15.02
N GLY A 322 6.02 -6.32 -14.15
CA GLY A 322 6.82 -5.11 -14.29
C GLY A 322 5.99 -3.83 -14.20
N ARG A 323 4.83 -3.84 -13.53
CA ARG A 323 3.93 -2.69 -13.32
C ARG A 323 4.20 -2.01 -11.98
N PHE A 324 5.47 -1.73 -11.70
CA PHE A 324 5.92 -1.11 -10.46
C PHE A 324 7.11 -0.18 -10.69
N SER A 325 7.43 0.59 -9.67
CA SER A 325 8.65 1.38 -9.56
C SER A 325 9.46 0.89 -8.37
N TRP A 326 10.76 0.69 -8.55
CA TRP A 326 11.60 0.19 -7.47
C TRP A 326 11.85 1.27 -6.43
N VAL A 327 11.53 0.98 -5.16
CA VAL A 327 11.96 1.79 -4.02
C VAL A 327 12.60 0.89 -2.94
N PRO A 328 13.84 1.16 -2.50
CA PRO A 328 14.46 0.44 -1.38
C PRO A 328 13.71 0.66 -0.06
N HIS A 329 13.66 -0.38 0.77
CA HIS A 329 12.92 -0.39 2.03
C HIS A 329 13.29 0.72 3.00
N GLU A 330 14.57 1.09 3.05
CA GLU A 330 15.12 2.12 3.95
C GLU A 330 14.53 3.52 3.67
N HIS A 331 13.89 3.70 2.51
CA HIS A 331 13.21 4.94 2.14
C HIS A 331 11.70 4.88 2.38
N LEU A 332 11.14 3.73 2.78
CA LEU A 332 9.70 3.55 2.89
C LEU A 332 9.17 3.92 4.27
N GLY A 333 9.81 3.48 5.36
CA GLY A 333 9.28 3.71 6.70
C GLY A 333 9.86 2.78 7.76
N ARG A 334 9.16 2.66 8.88
CA ARG A 334 9.53 1.75 9.99
C ARG A 334 8.34 0.91 10.43
N TYR A 335 8.63 -0.33 10.80
CA TYR A 335 7.69 -1.22 11.50
C TYR A 335 8.14 -1.33 12.96
N VAL A 336 7.18 -1.16 13.86
CA VAL A 336 7.30 -1.46 15.30
C VAL A 336 6.07 -2.23 15.75
N GLU A 337 6.22 -3.09 16.75
CA GLU A 337 5.15 -3.92 17.28
C GLU A 337 4.95 -3.69 18.78
N ILE A 338 3.73 -3.36 19.18
CA ILE A 338 3.38 -3.17 20.59
C ILE A 338 3.46 -4.53 21.30
N GLY A 339 4.27 -4.62 22.36
CA GLY A 339 4.48 -5.83 23.15
C GLY A 339 5.74 -6.61 22.78
N ALA A 340 6.21 -6.52 21.52
CA ALA A 340 7.50 -7.07 21.12
C ALA A 340 8.63 -6.04 21.20
N ASP A 341 8.35 -4.78 20.84
CA ASP A 341 9.29 -3.68 20.92
C ASP A 341 9.14 -2.88 22.23
N PRO A 342 10.24 -2.34 22.80
CA PRO A 342 10.17 -1.38 23.90
C PRO A 342 9.41 -0.12 23.50
N LEU A 343 8.69 0.49 24.44
CA LEU A 343 7.91 1.71 24.19
C LEU A 343 8.78 2.87 23.68
N GLU A 344 10.04 2.96 24.10
CA GLU A 344 10.98 3.98 23.62
C GLU A 344 11.28 3.83 22.12
N ARG A 345 11.22 2.61 21.58
CA ARG A 345 11.39 2.34 20.15
C ARG A 345 10.16 2.73 19.35
N ILE A 346 8.96 2.57 19.92
CA ILE A 346 7.70 3.03 19.32
C ILE A 346 7.70 4.57 19.27
N GLU A 347 8.07 5.21 20.38
CA GLU A 347 8.25 6.66 20.44
C GLU A 347 9.28 7.15 19.41
N ASP A 348 10.47 6.55 19.37
CA ASP A 348 11.50 6.92 18.38
C ASP A 348 10.99 6.77 16.93
N ALA A 349 10.22 5.72 16.62
CA ALA A 349 9.63 5.55 15.30
C ALA A 349 8.64 6.67 14.97
N LEU A 350 7.71 6.99 15.88
CA LEU A 350 6.68 8.03 15.69
C LEU A 350 7.27 9.43 15.54
N PHE A 351 8.35 9.75 16.28
CA PHE A 351 8.95 11.08 16.28
C PHE A 351 10.13 11.24 15.33
N SER A 352 10.64 10.16 14.75
CA SER A 352 11.68 10.21 13.72
C SER A 352 11.18 10.82 12.40
N PRO A 353 12.05 11.46 11.61
CA PRO A 353 11.71 12.02 10.30
C PRO A 353 11.65 10.92 9.21
N VAL A 354 10.86 9.88 9.44
CA VAL A 354 10.59 8.83 8.45
C VAL A 354 9.27 9.11 7.71
N PRO A 355 9.05 8.57 6.49
CA PRO A 355 7.83 8.84 5.73
C PRO A 355 6.55 8.32 6.40
N GLN A 356 6.62 7.10 6.93
CA GLN A 356 5.50 6.39 7.54
C GLN A 356 6.00 5.39 8.58
N VAL A 357 5.11 5.03 9.49
CA VAL A 357 5.33 4.05 10.55
C VAL A 357 4.14 3.10 10.60
N CYS A 358 4.41 1.80 10.69
CA CYS A 358 3.44 0.83 11.19
C CYS A 358 3.67 0.61 12.68
N VAL A 359 2.63 0.82 13.48
CA VAL A 359 2.59 0.47 14.91
C VAL A 359 1.66 -0.72 15.06
N ASN A 360 2.17 -1.91 14.77
CA ASN A 360 1.38 -3.13 14.72
C ASN A 360 1.03 -3.64 16.12
N ASP A 361 -0.12 -4.28 16.24
CA ASP A 361 -0.55 -4.89 17.49
C ASP A 361 0.11 -6.26 17.75
N GLY A 362 0.52 -6.49 19.01
CA GLY A 362 1.21 -7.70 19.44
C GLY A 362 0.71 -8.25 20.79
N ARG A 363 1.34 -9.33 21.26
CA ARG A 363 0.95 -10.01 22.51
C ARG A 363 1.43 -9.24 23.74
N ILE A 364 0.50 -8.85 24.61
CA ILE A 364 0.76 -8.00 25.78
C ILE A 364 -0.13 -8.46 26.94
N ASP A 365 0.42 -8.57 28.15
CA ASP A 365 -0.32 -8.90 29.37
C ASP A 365 -1.02 -7.67 29.97
N GLU A 366 -0.31 -6.52 30.08
CA GLU A 366 -0.79 -5.29 30.71
C GLU A 366 -1.35 -4.27 29.68
N VAL A 367 -2.44 -4.65 29.01
CA VAL A 367 -2.98 -3.90 27.86
C VAL A 367 -3.32 -2.44 28.16
N GLU A 368 -4.00 -2.16 29.28
CA GLU A 368 -4.50 -0.80 29.57
C GLU A 368 -3.40 0.21 29.93
N GLU A 369 -2.35 -0.24 30.63
CA GLU A 369 -1.19 0.63 30.93
C GLU A 369 -0.45 0.99 29.64
N VAL A 370 -0.16 -0.02 28.82
CA VAL A 370 0.49 0.18 27.52
C VAL A 370 -0.36 1.06 26.62
N ARG A 371 -1.68 0.85 26.58
CA ARG A 371 -2.63 1.65 25.80
C ARG A 371 -2.61 3.11 26.22
N THR A 372 -2.59 3.39 27.51
CA THR A 372 -2.52 4.75 28.03
C THR A 372 -1.26 5.46 27.55
N ARG A 373 -0.10 4.79 27.61
CA ARG A 373 1.18 5.35 27.18
C ARG A 373 1.25 5.56 25.67
N VAL A 374 0.79 4.58 24.88
CA VAL A 374 0.73 4.68 23.42
C VAL A 374 -0.21 5.82 23.01
N LEU A 375 -1.42 5.90 23.58
CA LEU A 375 -2.35 6.99 23.30
C LEU A 375 -1.76 8.37 23.62
N ALA A 376 -0.98 8.49 24.69
CA ALA A 376 -0.28 9.73 25.02
C ALA A 376 0.73 10.13 23.95
N MET A 377 1.52 9.18 23.42
CA MET A 377 2.47 9.44 22.30
C MET A 377 1.74 9.94 21.05
N PHE A 378 0.61 9.32 20.70
CA PHE A 378 -0.20 9.72 19.55
C PHE A 378 -0.88 11.08 19.75
N ALA A 379 -1.36 11.37 20.95
CA ALA A 379 -1.92 12.67 21.31
C ALA A 379 -0.86 13.78 21.24
N GLU A 380 0.37 13.50 21.65
CA GLU A 380 1.49 14.44 21.50
C GLU A 380 1.88 14.64 20.03
N ARG A 381 1.91 13.56 19.24
CA ARG A 381 2.27 13.61 17.82
C ARG A 381 1.25 14.37 16.98
N TRP A 382 -0.04 14.14 17.22
CA TRP A 382 -1.15 14.72 16.46
C TRP A 382 -2.21 15.32 17.40
N PRO A 383 -1.93 16.48 18.03
CA PRO A 383 -2.81 17.06 19.03
C PRO A 383 -4.11 17.64 18.44
N GLU A 384 -4.04 18.17 17.22
CA GLU A 384 -5.16 18.85 16.57
C GLU A 384 -6.13 17.84 15.93
N PRO A 385 -7.45 17.98 16.15
CA PRO A 385 -8.46 17.20 15.43
C PRO A 385 -8.39 17.40 13.92
N SER A 386 -8.67 16.34 13.18
CA SER A 386 -8.84 16.38 11.72
C SER A 386 -10.24 16.85 11.32
N SER A 387 -10.41 17.31 10.09
CA SER A 387 -11.72 17.61 9.49
C SER A 387 -12.66 16.40 9.37
N PHE A 388 -12.12 15.19 9.52
CA PHE A 388 -12.87 13.95 9.64
C PHE A 388 -13.49 13.73 11.02
N GLU A 389 -13.12 14.52 12.03
CA GLU A 389 -13.69 14.45 13.38
C GLU A 389 -14.85 15.44 13.54
N LEU A 390 -15.90 15.02 14.24
CA LEU A 390 -16.99 15.91 14.63
C LEU A 390 -16.50 16.93 15.66
N ALA A 391 -16.87 18.20 15.47
CA ALA A 391 -16.55 19.28 16.42
C ALA A 391 -17.20 19.05 17.80
N ASP A 392 -18.35 18.38 17.82
CA ASP A 392 -19.01 17.87 19.02
C ASP A 392 -19.63 16.49 18.71
N PRO A 393 -19.07 15.40 19.27
CA PRO A 393 -19.61 14.05 19.10
C PRO A 393 -21.05 13.89 19.62
N ALA A 394 -21.54 14.80 20.47
CA ALA A 394 -22.90 14.74 21.03
C ALA A 394 -23.97 15.37 20.13
N LEU A 395 -23.62 16.10 19.06
CA LEU A 395 -24.57 16.81 18.21
C LEU A 395 -25.19 15.98 17.06
N LEU A 396 -24.80 14.70 16.92
CA LEU A 396 -25.39 13.79 15.92
C LEU A 396 -25.93 12.52 16.59
N THR A 397 -27.06 12.65 17.29
CA THR A 397 -27.84 11.52 17.83
C THR A 397 -28.75 10.84 16.80
N GLU A 398 -28.73 11.25 15.53
CA GLU A 398 -29.46 10.59 14.45
C GLU A 398 -28.50 9.66 13.66
N PRO A 399 -28.66 8.33 13.74
CA PRO A 399 -27.73 7.38 13.16
C PRO A 399 -27.80 7.36 11.63
N ALA A 400 -26.64 7.48 10.98
CA ALA A 400 -26.50 7.13 9.57
C ALA A 400 -26.75 5.63 9.41
N THR A 401 -27.89 5.26 8.83
CA THR A 401 -28.21 3.90 8.44
C THR A 401 -27.30 3.45 7.30
N LEU A 402 -26.75 2.24 7.41
CA LEU A 402 -26.05 1.56 6.32
C LEU A 402 -27.04 1.40 5.16
N THR A 403 -26.85 2.17 4.09
CA THR A 403 -27.70 2.06 2.90
C THR A 403 -27.31 0.81 2.11
N THR A 404 -28.24 -0.13 2.00
CA THR A 404 -28.10 -1.36 1.20
C THR A 404 -28.71 -1.25 -0.20
N ASP A 405 -29.28 -0.11 -0.57
CA ASP A 405 -29.97 0.06 -1.85
C ASP A 405 -29.18 0.93 -2.84
N PRO A 406 -29.11 0.55 -4.13
CA PRO A 406 -28.68 1.47 -5.17
C PRO A 406 -29.65 2.63 -5.21
N ALA A 407 -29.15 3.85 -5.04
CA ALA A 407 -29.94 5.07 -5.09
C ALA A 407 -30.78 5.10 -6.38
N THR A 408 -32.06 4.77 -6.26
CA THR A 408 -33.04 5.02 -7.30
C THR A 408 -33.47 6.45 -7.10
N LEU A 409 -33.00 7.35 -7.95
CA LEU A 409 -33.46 8.73 -7.99
C LEU A 409 -34.93 8.75 -8.43
N THR A 410 -35.86 8.60 -7.48
CA THR A 410 -37.24 9.04 -7.67
C THR A 410 -37.32 10.51 -7.26
N ALA A 411 -36.69 11.37 -8.05
CA ALA A 411 -37.06 12.78 -8.06
C ALA A 411 -38.31 12.89 -8.94
N GLU A 412 -39.43 13.31 -8.35
CA GLU A 412 -40.55 13.80 -9.16
C GLU A 412 -40.05 14.93 -10.07
N PRO A 413 -40.51 15.00 -11.32
CA PRO A 413 -40.05 16.03 -12.24
C PRO A 413 -40.49 17.40 -11.73
N VAL A 414 -39.52 18.22 -11.32
CA VAL A 414 -39.74 19.65 -11.12
C VAL A 414 -40.03 20.26 -12.49
N SER A 415 -41.29 20.63 -12.71
CA SER A 415 -41.74 21.35 -13.90
C SER A 415 -41.13 22.76 -13.91
N LEU A 416 -40.14 22.97 -14.77
CA LEU A 416 -39.63 24.31 -15.09
C LEU A 416 -40.60 24.97 -16.07
N THR A 417 -41.58 25.69 -15.53
CA THR A 417 -42.33 26.69 -16.30
C THR A 417 -41.59 28.02 -16.20
N ALA A 418 -40.62 28.22 -17.09
CA ALA A 418 -40.08 29.54 -17.39
C ALA A 418 -40.23 29.76 -18.89
N GLU A 419 -41.01 30.76 -19.27
CA GLU A 419 -41.25 31.15 -20.66
C GLU A 419 -39.93 31.54 -21.37
N PRO A 420 -39.84 31.31 -22.70
CA PRO A 420 -38.63 31.61 -23.45
C PRO A 420 -38.43 33.12 -23.60
N VAL A 421 -37.34 33.65 -23.05
CA VAL A 421 -36.88 35.01 -23.34
C VAL A 421 -36.25 35.04 -24.74
N SER A 422 -36.90 35.77 -25.65
CA SER A 422 -36.43 36.05 -27.01
C SER A 422 -35.22 36.99 -26.99
N LEU A 423 -34.08 36.56 -27.55
CA LEU A 423 -32.94 37.43 -27.83
C LEU A 423 -33.12 38.07 -29.22
N THR A 424 -33.72 39.24 -29.24
CA THR A 424 -33.72 40.15 -30.40
C THR A 424 -33.21 41.51 -29.95
N GLU A 425 -31.92 41.76 -30.11
CA GLU A 425 -31.34 43.00 -30.68
C GLU A 425 -29.79 42.96 -30.72
N PRO A 426 -29.15 43.60 -31.72
CA PRO A 426 -27.72 43.46 -32.00
C PRO A 426 -26.85 44.49 -31.24
N LEU A 427 -25.67 44.05 -30.78
CA LEU A 427 -24.63 44.93 -30.23
C LEU A 427 -23.88 45.67 -31.35
N PRO A 428 -23.51 46.95 -31.16
CA PRO A 428 -22.90 47.76 -32.21
C PRO A 428 -21.39 47.50 -32.35
N LEU A 429 -20.95 47.48 -33.61
CA LEU A 429 -19.55 47.55 -34.04
C LEU A 429 -19.04 48.99 -34.00
N ALA A 430 -17.84 49.19 -33.49
CA ALA A 430 -17.01 50.36 -33.77
C ALA A 430 -15.57 49.91 -34.09
N ASP A 431 -15.23 50.02 -35.37
CA ASP A 431 -13.88 50.07 -35.92
C ASP A 431 -13.25 51.45 -35.62
N ASP A 432 -11.92 51.56 -35.40
CA ASP A 432 -10.93 51.67 -36.49
C ASP A 432 -9.50 52.00 -35.98
N ARG A 433 -8.53 51.25 -36.54
CA ARG A 433 -7.15 51.60 -36.99
C ARG A 433 -6.08 52.28 -36.10
N ALA A 434 -4.90 51.65 -36.07
CA ALA A 434 -3.73 52.14 -36.85
C ALA A 434 -2.59 51.10 -37.03
N THR A 435 -2.14 51.01 -38.29
CA THR A 435 -0.96 50.42 -38.96
C THR A 435 0.38 50.39 -38.19
N THR A 436 1.28 49.39 -38.38
CA THR A 436 2.27 49.38 -39.49
C THR A 436 3.08 48.06 -39.63
N ALA A 437 3.35 47.70 -40.90
CA ALA A 437 4.56 47.07 -41.48
C ALA A 437 5.00 45.60 -41.17
N ARG A 438 4.83 44.75 -42.21
CA ARG A 438 5.66 43.59 -42.65
C ARG A 438 6.99 44.06 -43.29
N PRO A 439 8.00 43.22 -43.71
CA PRO A 439 7.95 41.82 -44.23
C PRO A 439 9.10 40.91 -43.70
N GLY A 440 9.32 39.63 -44.07
CA GLY A 440 8.89 38.79 -45.19
C GLY A 440 9.39 37.33 -45.03
N GLY A 441 8.65 36.35 -45.57
CA GLY A 441 9.15 35.37 -46.57
C GLY A 441 9.49 34.00 -45.94
N ARG A 442 9.26 32.81 -46.52
CA ARG A 442 8.79 32.34 -47.83
C ARG A 442 8.10 30.97 -47.65
N ILE A 443 7.17 30.71 -48.57
CA ILE A 443 6.42 29.48 -48.85
C ILE A 443 7.33 28.38 -49.43
N ARG A 444 6.99 27.09 -49.24
CA ARG A 444 6.94 26.09 -50.34
C ARG A 444 6.10 24.84 -50.02
N HIS A 445 5.16 24.58 -50.92
CA HIS A 445 4.35 23.38 -51.12
C HIS A 445 5.19 22.16 -51.54
N ASN A 446 4.66 20.94 -51.33
CA ASN A 446 4.35 20.05 -52.47
C ASN A 446 3.44 18.88 -52.10
N ALA A 447 2.60 18.52 -53.07
CA ALA A 447 1.63 17.43 -53.05
C ALA A 447 2.20 16.13 -53.70
N ARG A 448 1.57 15.02 -53.29
CA ARG A 448 1.31 13.66 -53.90
C ARG A 448 1.61 13.45 -55.41
N PRO A 449 1.70 12.19 -55.97
CA PRO A 449 0.71 11.10 -55.77
C PRO A 449 1.09 9.59 -56.02
N ALA A 450 0.07 8.73 -55.78
CA ALA A 450 -0.34 7.49 -56.48
C ALA A 450 0.31 6.10 -56.21
N GLY A 451 -0.56 5.08 -56.07
CA GLY A 451 -0.30 3.62 -55.89
C GLY A 451 0.02 2.86 -57.20
N PRO A 452 -0.25 1.53 -57.34
CA PRO A 452 -1.56 0.90 -57.11
C PRO A 452 -1.52 -0.55 -56.51
N ALA A 453 -2.63 -1.26 -56.68
CA ALA A 453 -3.18 -2.39 -55.91
C ALA A 453 -2.97 -3.81 -56.49
N GLY A 454 -3.41 -4.82 -55.72
CA GLY A 454 -3.80 -6.20 -56.15
C GLY A 454 -4.07 -7.06 -54.89
N GLN A 455 -5.30 -7.37 -54.43
CA GLN A 455 -6.43 -8.21 -54.91
C GLN A 455 -6.26 -9.75 -54.88
N ALA A 456 -7.24 -10.39 -54.20
CA ALA A 456 -7.77 -11.77 -54.29
C ALA A 456 -6.83 -12.95 -53.88
N GLY A 457 -7.24 -14.04 -53.22
CA GLY A 457 -8.54 -14.64 -52.88
C GLY A 457 -8.28 -16.07 -52.29
N PRO A 458 -9.31 -16.83 -51.87
CA PRO A 458 -9.26 -17.87 -50.82
C PRO A 458 -9.30 -19.33 -51.34
N ALA A 459 -8.99 -20.34 -50.49
CA ALA A 459 -9.54 -21.72 -50.57
C ALA A 459 -9.01 -22.71 -49.48
N THR A 460 -9.95 -23.21 -48.66
CA THR A 460 -10.27 -24.62 -48.30
C THR A 460 -9.21 -25.70 -47.99
N GLY A 461 -9.52 -26.53 -46.96
CA GLY A 461 -9.12 -27.96 -46.85
C GLY A 461 -8.71 -28.38 -45.42
N ALA A 462 -9.62 -28.83 -44.55
CA ALA A 462 -10.07 -30.22 -44.35
C ALA A 462 -9.08 -31.17 -43.59
N GLY A 463 -9.46 -31.54 -42.36
CA GLY A 463 -9.53 -32.95 -41.92
C GLY A 463 -8.32 -33.68 -41.29
N ARG A 464 -8.31 -33.72 -39.93
CA ARG A 464 -8.26 -34.92 -39.02
C ARG A 464 -7.04 -35.92 -39.08
N PRO A 465 -6.85 -36.84 -38.09
CA PRO A 465 -6.65 -36.65 -36.62
C PRO A 465 -5.61 -37.64 -35.99
N ILE A 466 -5.52 -37.65 -34.63
CA ILE A 466 -5.03 -38.75 -33.73
C ILE A 466 -3.50 -38.94 -33.57
N SER A 467 -2.97 -38.75 -32.35
CA SER A 467 -2.54 -39.88 -31.50
C SER A 467 -2.34 -39.49 -30.04
N ALA A 468 -2.98 -40.26 -29.17
CA ALA A 468 -2.77 -40.29 -27.74
C ALA A 468 -1.50 -41.10 -27.42
N ARG A 469 -0.76 -40.70 -26.38
CA ARG A 469 0.12 -41.63 -25.66
C ARG A 469 0.02 -41.41 -24.16
N ALA A 470 -0.55 -42.41 -23.51
CA ALA A 470 -0.63 -42.58 -22.08
C ALA A 470 0.70 -43.10 -21.50
N HIS A 471 0.87 -42.80 -20.21
CA HIS A 471 1.59 -43.53 -19.17
C HIS A 471 3.09 -43.86 -19.35
N ARG A 472 3.87 -43.38 -18.36
CA ARG A 472 4.60 -44.28 -17.45
C ARG A 472 4.83 -43.61 -16.10
N ARG A 473 4.24 -44.22 -15.06
CA ARG A 473 4.69 -44.10 -13.67
C ARG A 473 6.11 -44.65 -13.57
N ARG A 474 6.97 -43.98 -12.78
CA ARG A 474 8.13 -44.59 -12.14
C ARG A 474 8.12 -44.18 -10.67
N THR A 475 7.64 -45.08 -9.84
CA THR A 475 8.12 -45.29 -8.47
C THR A 475 9.47 -46.00 -8.53
N LEU A 476 10.34 -45.67 -7.57
CA LEU A 476 11.56 -46.34 -7.07
C LEU A 476 12.31 -45.23 -6.33
N GLY A 477 12.74 -45.34 -5.08
CA GLY A 477 12.81 -46.41 -4.10
C GLY A 477 13.52 -45.84 -2.88
#